data_AF-M7CX80-F1
#
_entry.id   AF-M7CX80-F1
#
_cell.length_a   1.000
_cell.length_b   1.000
_cell.length_c   1.000
_cell.angle_alpha   90.00
_cell.angle_beta   90.00
_cell.angle_gamma   90.00
#
_symmetry.space_group_name_H-M   'P 1'
#
loop_
_entity.id
_entity.type
_entity.pdbx_description
1 polymer ?
#
loop_
_entity_poly.entity_id
_entity_poly.type
_entity_poly.pdbx_seq_one_letter_code
_entity_poly.pdbx_strand_id
1 'polypeptide(L)'
;MISPAEIKDRAVGSIMGAFIGDALTVGPHWYYDLKELRRDYGDWIDGYTDPKPGRYHDGLKAGQLSQAGFILTLMLRSLVEAKGYSEKDFCQRMDQELFPLLDGTPSSGPGGYTSQSIRDAWRKRVQQDLPWGQIGGHADTTEAIERTLAIAVRYAFQPSELSAAITENCSGQLIPDSILRFSSAATGEMPSLNA
;
A
#
# COMPACT_ATOMS: atom_id res chain seq x y z
N MET A 1 -11.76 -29.96 -3.93
CA MET A 1 -12.00 -28.86 -2.96
C MET A 1 -10.69 -28.59 -2.25
N ILE A 2 -10.30 -27.32 -2.09
CA ILE A 2 -9.11 -26.93 -1.32
C ILE A 2 -9.44 -27.11 0.17
N SER A 3 -8.54 -27.74 0.93
CA SER A 3 -8.72 -27.97 2.36
C SER A 3 -8.56 -26.69 3.19
N PRO A 4 -9.13 -26.61 4.41
CA PRO A 4 -8.92 -25.46 5.29
C PRO A 4 -7.44 -25.19 5.62
N ALA A 5 -6.62 -26.25 5.72
CA ALA A 5 -5.18 -26.12 5.94
C ALA A 5 -4.49 -25.46 4.74
N GLU A 6 -4.79 -25.91 3.53
CA GLU A 6 -4.24 -25.31 2.30
C GLU A 6 -4.71 -23.85 2.11
N ILE A 7 -5.95 -23.51 2.49
CA ILE A 7 -6.44 -22.12 2.47
C ILE A 7 -5.62 -21.26 3.44
N LYS A 8 -5.39 -21.76 4.65
CA LYS A 8 -4.59 -21.06 5.66
C LYS A 8 -3.17 -20.82 5.16
N ASP A 9 -2.52 -21.84 4.60
CA ASP A 9 -1.15 -21.72 4.10
C ASP A 9 -1.04 -20.71 2.95
N ARG A 10 -2.01 -20.69 2.04
CA ARG A 10 -2.09 -19.69 0.97
C ARG A 10 -2.28 -18.27 1.53
N ALA A 11 -3.19 -18.10 2.49
CA ALA A 11 -3.43 -16.80 3.12
C ALA A 11 -2.18 -16.28 3.84
N VAL A 12 -1.52 -17.13 4.63
CA VAL A 12 -0.25 -16.80 5.30
C VAL A 12 0.83 -16.47 4.28
N GLY A 13 0.99 -17.30 3.25
CA GLY A 13 1.98 -17.07 2.19
C GLY A 13 1.77 -15.77 1.42
N SER A 14 0.51 -15.40 1.12
CA SER A 14 0.20 -14.13 0.48
C SER A 14 0.56 -12.92 1.35
N ILE A 15 0.16 -12.93 2.63
CA ILE A 15 0.45 -11.80 3.53
C ILE A 15 1.96 -11.69 3.82
N MET A 16 2.60 -12.81 4.17
CA MET A 16 4.04 -12.82 4.44
C MET A 16 4.84 -12.48 3.18
N GLY A 17 4.42 -12.99 2.02
CA GLY A 17 5.06 -12.69 0.74
C GLY A 17 5.04 -11.20 0.39
N ALA A 18 3.98 -10.48 0.73
CA ALA A 18 3.91 -9.03 0.54
C ALA A 18 4.91 -8.27 1.41
N PHE A 19 5.01 -8.62 2.69
CA PHE A 19 6.01 -8.02 3.59
C PHE A 19 7.44 -8.37 3.21
N ILE A 20 7.68 -9.62 2.79
CA ILE A 20 8.97 -10.07 2.29
C ILE A 20 9.34 -9.27 1.04
N GLY A 21 8.42 -9.14 0.08
CA GLY A 21 8.64 -8.39 -1.16
C GLY A 21 8.94 -6.91 -0.91
N ASP A 22 8.15 -6.26 -0.04
CA ASP A 22 8.38 -4.87 0.37
C ASP A 22 9.79 -4.70 0.96
N ALA A 23 10.13 -5.48 1.99
CA ALA A 23 11.44 -5.41 2.63
C ALA A 23 12.62 -5.78 1.72
N LEU A 24 12.42 -6.71 0.78
CA LEU A 24 13.45 -7.14 -0.18
C LEU A 24 13.78 -6.04 -1.19
N THR A 25 12.79 -5.21 -1.51
CA THR A 25 12.92 -4.20 -2.57
C THR A 25 13.42 -2.85 -2.08
N VAL A 26 13.32 -2.55 -0.78
CA VAL A 26 13.77 -1.26 -0.19
C VAL A 26 15.21 -0.90 -0.57
N GLY A 27 16.17 -1.82 -0.40
CA GLY A 27 17.57 -1.61 -0.77
C GLY A 27 17.78 -1.23 -2.24
N PRO A 28 17.39 -2.11 -3.19
CA PRO A 28 17.56 -1.89 -4.62
C PRO A 28 16.51 -0.95 -5.25
N HIS A 29 15.67 -0.28 -4.47
CA HIS A 29 14.56 0.51 -5.02
C HIS A 29 15.05 1.67 -5.90
N TRP A 30 14.29 1.96 -6.96
CA TRP A 30 14.48 3.10 -7.87
C TRP A 30 15.83 3.19 -8.60
N TYR A 31 16.41 2.03 -8.89
CA TYR A 31 17.41 1.91 -9.94
C TYR A 31 16.73 1.86 -11.32
N TYR A 32 16.86 2.93 -12.09
CA TYR A 32 16.40 2.97 -13.48
C TYR A 32 17.44 2.42 -14.47
N ASP A 33 18.72 2.38 -14.09
CA ASP A 33 19.79 1.71 -14.84
C ASP A 33 20.12 0.35 -14.18
N LEU A 34 19.84 -0.74 -14.89
CA LEU A 34 20.13 -2.10 -14.44
C LEU A 34 21.61 -2.40 -14.31
N LYS A 35 22.49 -1.68 -15.03
CA LYS A 35 23.95 -1.81 -14.85
C LYS A 35 24.39 -1.22 -13.52
N GLU A 36 23.81 -0.08 -13.11
CA GLU A 36 24.06 0.47 -11.78
C GLU A 36 23.51 -0.45 -10.69
N LEU A 37 22.31 -1.00 -10.88
CA LEU A 37 21.71 -1.94 -9.94
C LEU A 37 22.64 -3.14 -9.71
N ARG A 38 23.09 -3.76 -10.80
CA ARG A 38 23.98 -4.94 -10.74
C ARG A 38 25.35 -4.62 -10.18
N ARG A 39 25.89 -3.43 -10.46
CA ARG A 39 27.15 -2.98 -9.84
C ARG A 39 27.01 -2.86 -8.33
N ASP A 40 25.89 -2.32 -7.87
CA ASP A 40 25.70 -1.96 -6.46
C ASP A 40 25.23 -3.17 -5.61
N TYR A 41 24.48 -4.11 -6.20
CA TYR A 41 23.87 -5.25 -5.48
C TYR A 41 24.17 -6.65 -6.05
N GLY A 42 24.94 -6.74 -7.14
CA GLY A 42 25.25 -8.01 -7.80
C GLY A 42 24.22 -8.42 -8.86
N ASP A 43 24.45 -9.57 -9.50
CA ASP A 43 23.62 -10.03 -10.62
C ASP A 43 22.20 -10.43 -10.19
N TRP A 44 22.01 -10.78 -8.92
CA TRP A 44 20.76 -11.22 -8.33
C TRP A 44 20.54 -10.60 -6.96
N ILE A 45 19.28 -10.30 -6.64
CA ILE A 45 18.86 -9.95 -5.28
C ILE A 45 18.45 -11.25 -4.60
N ASP A 46 19.30 -11.76 -3.71
CA ASP A 46 19.13 -13.04 -3.00
C ASP A 46 18.84 -12.89 -1.50
N GLY A 47 18.78 -11.65 -1.01
CA GLY A 47 18.46 -11.33 0.37
C GLY A 47 18.15 -9.86 0.58
N TYR A 48 17.79 -9.52 1.82
CA TYR A 48 17.56 -8.14 2.22
C TYR A 48 18.85 -7.34 2.18
N THR A 49 18.81 -6.14 1.61
CA THR A 49 19.98 -5.27 1.48
C THR A 49 19.69 -3.87 2.00
N ASP A 50 20.70 -3.22 2.57
CA ASP A 50 20.64 -1.81 2.91
C ASP A 50 20.62 -0.96 1.61
N PRO A 51 19.82 0.12 1.55
CA PRO A 51 19.95 1.13 0.49
C PRO A 51 21.36 1.73 0.46
N LYS A 52 21.86 2.05 -0.74
CA LYS A 52 23.15 2.75 -0.84
C LYS A 52 23.03 4.20 -0.34
N PRO A 53 24.09 4.76 0.29
CA PRO A 53 24.09 6.15 0.74
C PRO A 53 23.72 7.13 -0.38
N GLY A 54 22.89 8.12 -0.06
CA GLY A 54 22.40 9.13 -1.00
C GLY A 54 21.39 8.64 -2.04
N ARG A 55 20.97 7.36 -2.00
CA ARG A 55 19.84 6.85 -2.78
C ARG A 55 18.53 7.01 -2.00
N TYR A 56 17.43 6.60 -2.61
CA TYR A 56 16.15 6.54 -1.92
C TYR A 56 16.19 5.54 -0.76
N HIS A 57 15.39 5.81 0.27
CA HIS A 57 15.36 5.03 1.50
C HIS A 57 16.69 5.06 2.29
N ASP A 58 17.60 6.01 2.01
CA ASP A 58 18.86 6.15 2.74
C ASP A 58 18.62 6.17 4.26
N GLY A 59 19.49 5.46 4.98
CA GLY A 59 19.39 5.25 6.42
C GLY A 59 18.54 4.05 6.85
N LEU A 60 17.72 3.46 5.96
CA LEU A 60 17.07 2.18 6.26
C LEU A 60 18.05 1.01 6.23
N LYS A 61 17.61 -0.09 6.84
CA LYS A 61 18.34 -1.34 6.98
C LYS A 61 17.61 -2.50 6.32
N ALA A 62 18.39 -3.47 5.88
CA ALA A 62 17.94 -4.75 5.37
C ALA A 62 16.81 -5.32 6.24
N GLY A 63 15.67 -5.59 5.62
CA GLY A 63 14.50 -6.17 6.29
C GLY A 63 13.49 -5.15 6.83
N GLN A 64 13.80 -3.86 6.83
CA GLN A 64 12.85 -2.82 7.19
C GLN A 64 11.83 -2.57 6.06
N LEU A 65 10.62 -2.19 6.46
CA LEU A 65 9.51 -1.93 5.54
C LEU A 65 9.59 -0.52 4.96
N SER A 66 9.08 -0.38 3.74
CA SER A 66 8.78 0.90 3.13
C SER A 66 7.48 1.51 3.71
N GLN A 67 7.06 2.67 3.18
CA GLN A 67 5.74 3.23 3.49
C GLN A 67 4.60 2.27 3.12
N ALA A 68 4.73 1.51 2.03
CA ALA A 68 3.73 0.55 1.59
C ALA A 68 3.54 -0.58 2.62
N GLY A 69 4.64 -1.18 3.09
CA GLY A 69 4.61 -2.17 4.17
C GLY A 69 4.06 -1.62 5.49
N PHE A 70 4.36 -0.36 5.83
CA PHE A 70 3.77 0.31 6.99
C PHE A 70 2.24 0.43 6.86
N ILE A 71 1.74 0.93 5.73
CA ILE A 71 0.30 1.09 5.48
C ILE A 71 -0.41 -0.28 5.42
N LEU A 72 0.22 -1.29 4.81
CA LEU A 72 -0.29 -2.67 4.80
C LEU A 72 -0.45 -3.22 6.22
N THR A 73 0.48 -2.88 7.13
CA THR A 73 0.40 -3.25 8.55
C THR A 73 -0.83 -2.61 9.22
N LEU A 74 -1.10 -1.33 8.95
CA LEU A 74 -2.30 -0.65 9.46
C LEU A 74 -3.59 -1.30 8.92
N MET A 75 -3.63 -1.63 7.63
CA MET A 75 -4.77 -2.32 7.01
C MET A 75 -5.02 -3.69 7.65
N LEU A 76 -3.96 -4.49 7.84
CA LEU A 76 -4.09 -5.82 8.45
C LEU A 76 -4.58 -5.75 9.89
N ARG A 77 -4.06 -4.81 10.69
CA ARG A 77 -4.55 -4.59 12.07
C ARG A 77 -6.02 -4.18 12.07
N SER A 78 -6.41 -3.27 11.18
CA SER A 78 -7.80 -2.85 11.02
C SER A 78 -8.71 -4.04 10.69
N LEU A 79 -8.35 -4.85 9.69
CA LEU A 79 -9.14 -6.03 9.28
C LEU A 79 -9.32 -7.04 10.42
N VAL A 80 -8.28 -7.27 11.22
CA VAL A 80 -8.32 -8.21 12.35
C VAL A 80 -9.17 -7.67 13.49
N GLU A 81 -8.93 -6.42 13.90
CA GLU A 81 -9.59 -5.80 15.06
C GLU A 81 -11.07 -5.48 14.77
N ALA A 82 -11.39 -4.98 13.57
CA ALA A 82 -12.75 -4.69 13.14
C ALA A 82 -13.51 -5.94 12.63
N LYS A 83 -12.84 -7.10 12.53
CA LYS A 83 -13.38 -8.37 12.00
C LYS A 83 -13.90 -8.27 10.55
N GLY A 84 -13.33 -7.36 9.77
CA GLY A 84 -13.74 -7.05 8.40
C GLY A 84 -13.15 -5.71 7.97
N TYR A 85 -13.37 -5.33 6.72
CA TYR A 85 -12.99 -4.01 6.25
C TYR A 85 -13.85 -2.95 6.94
N SER A 86 -13.20 -1.93 7.47
CA SER A 86 -13.85 -0.76 8.05
C SER A 86 -13.11 0.48 7.60
N GLU A 87 -13.71 1.22 6.68
CA GLU A 87 -13.16 2.48 6.17
C GLU A 87 -12.81 3.42 7.32
N LYS A 88 -13.74 3.59 8.26
CA LYS A 88 -13.57 4.45 9.43
C LYS A 88 -12.36 4.07 10.29
N ASP A 89 -12.20 2.79 10.62
CA ASP A 89 -11.09 2.33 11.47
C ASP A 89 -9.74 2.51 10.74
N PHE A 90 -9.67 2.14 9.46
CA PHE A 90 -8.46 2.32 8.68
C PHE A 90 -8.06 3.80 8.54
N CYS A 91 -9.00 4.66 8.18
CA CYS A 91 -8.81 6.11 8.10
C CYS A 91 -8.34 6.71 9.43
N GLN A 92 -8.91 6.25 10.54
CA GLN A 92 -8.51 6.68 11.87
C GLN A 92 -7.04 6.29 12.17
N ARG A 93 -6.60 5.10 11.76
CA ARG A 93 -5.18 4.70 11.91
C ARG A 93 -4.26 5.54 11.04
N MET A 94 -4.68 5.87 9.82
CA MET A 94 -3.89 6.77 8.97
C MET A 94 -3.73 8.15 9.64
N ASP A 95 -4.81 8.71 10.19
CA ASP A 95 -4.79 9.98 10.94
C ASP A 95 -3.91 9.93 12.20
N GLN A 96 -3.89 8.79 12.91
CA GLN A 96 -3.23 8.66 14.22
C GLN A 96 -1.80 8.12 14.16
N GLU A 97 -1.48 7.29 13.17
CA GLU A 97 -0.24 6.52 13.12
C GLU A 97 0.66 6.91 11.93
N LEU A 98 0.09 7.28 10.76
CA LEU A 98 0.89 7.67 9.59
C LEU A 98 1.08 9.19 9.49
N PHE A 99 -0.01 9.94 9.39
CA PHE A 99 0.02 11.38 9.11
C PHE A 99 0.80 12.23 10.13
N PRO A 100 0.85 11.90 11.43
CA PRO A 100 1.70 12.61 12.39
C PRO A 100 3.20 12.45 12.13
N LEU A 101 3.61 11.46 11.32
CA LEU A 101 5.01 11.19 10.98
C LEU A 101 5.45 11.90 9.69
N LEU A 102 4.54 12.63 9.04
CA LEU A 102 4.79 13.29 7.76
C LEU A 102 4.91 14.81 7.94
N ASP A 103 5.70 15.43 7.08
CA ASP A 103 5.87 16.89 6.99
C ASP A 103 5.46 17.47 5.62
N GLY A 104 4.95 16.63 4.74
CA GLY A 104 4.55 16.99 3.37
C GLY A 104 5.69 16.98 2.35
N THR A 105 6.93 16.69 2.76
CA THR A 105 8.07 16.50 1.85
C THR A 105 8.19 15.02 1.40
N PRO A 106 8.90 14.73 0.29
CA PRO A 106 9.11 13.35 -0.14
C PRO A 106 9.96 12.51 0.80
N SER A 107 10.87 13.11 1.58
CA SER A 107 11.86 12.39 2.39
C SER A 107 11.50 12.36 3.87
N SER A 108 10.22 12.13 4.18
CA SER A 108 9.71 11.99 5.55
C SER A 108 8.84 10.75 5.70
N GLY A 109 8.52 10.40 6.94
CA GLY A 109 7.66 9.28 7.29
C GLY A 109 8.31 7.89 7.27
N PRO A 110 7.51 6.86 7.56
CA PRO A 110 7.94 5.46 7.49
C PRO A 110 8.49 5.15 6.11
N GLY A 111 9.53 4.31 6.06
CA GLY A 111 10.18 4.00 4.81
C GLY A 111 11.21 5.04 4.35
N GLY A 112 11.32 6.21 4.98
CA GLY A 112 12.24 7.27 4.52
C GLY A 112 11.87 7.90 3.18
N TYR A 113 10.69 7.55 2.65
CA TYR A 113 10.09 8.16 1.47
C TYR A 113 8.56 8.12 1.59
N THR A 114 7.90 9.25 1.37
CA THR A 114 6.45 9.34 1.27
C THR A 114 6.07 9.60 -0.16
N SER A 115 5.06 8.91 -0.69
CA SER A 115 4.66 9.04 -2.09
C SER A 115 3.79 10.27 -2.39
N GLN A 116 3.61 10.60 -3.67
CA GLN A 116 2.83 11.78 -4.07
C GLN A 116 1.37 11.70 -3.62
N SER A 117 0.71 10.55 -3.81
CA SER A 117 -0.68 10.33 -3.40
C SER A 117 -0.87 10.56 -1.89
N ILE A 118 0.04 10.01 -1.07
CA ILE A 118 0.02 10.15 0.39
C ILE A 118 0.32 11.59 0.82
N ARG A 119 1.27 12.27 0.18
CA ARG A 119 1.54 13.70 0.47
C ARG A 119 0.33 14.59 0.14
N ASP A 120 -0.37 14.31 -0.95
CA ASP A 120 -1.56 15.08 -1.34
C ASP A 120 -2.72 14.85 -0.37
N ALA A 121 -2.95 13.59 0.02
CA ALA A 121 -3.92 13.25 1.06
C ALA A 121 -3.57 13.91 2.40
N TRP A 122 -2.30 13.85 2.81
CA TRP A 122 -1.82 14.51 4.03
C TRP A 122 -2.04 16.02 3.98
N ARG A 123 -1.71 16.69 2.87
CA ARG A 123 -1.92 18.14 2.71
C ARG A 123 -3.39 18.49 2.90
N LYS A 124 -4.29 17.76 2.23
CA LYS A 124 -5.73 17.99 2.31
C LYS A 124 -6.29 17.67 3.70
N ARG A 125 -5.89 16.54 4.28
CA ARG A 125 -6.38 16.07 5.58
C ARG A 125 -5.86 16.89 6.76
N VAL A 126 -4.57 17.18 6.78
CA VAL A 126 -3.87 17.77 7.94
C VAL A 126 -3.71 19.28 7.82
N GLN A 127 -3.35 19.81 6.65
CA GLN A 127 -3.14 21.26 6.49
C GLN A 127 -4.44 22.01 6.14
N GLN A 128 -5.35 21.39 5.39
CA GLN A 128 -6.59 22.02 4.93
C GLN A 128 -7.82 21.56 5.71
N ASP A 129 -7.66 20.63 6.65
CA ASP A 129 -8.72 20.05 7.49
C ASP A 129 -9.93 19.51 6.70
N LEU A 130 -9.65 18.94 5.52
CA LEU A 130 -10.69 18.31 4.70
C LEU A 130 -11.05 16.92 5.23
N PRO A 131 -12.32 16.50 5.15
CA PRO A 131 -12.73 15.15 5.54
C PRO A 131 -12.25 14.10 4.54
N TRP A 132 -12.07 12.84 4.97
CA TRP A 132 -11.59 11.71 4.14
C TRP A 132 -12.31 11.55 2.79
N GLY A 133 -13.59 11.93 2.67
CA GLY A 133 -14.31 11.93 1.38
C GLY A 133 -13.90 13.03 0.38
N GLN A 134 -12.97 13.92 0.74
CA GLN A 134 -12.50 15.05 -0.07
C GLN A 134 -10.97 15.12 -0.18
N ILE A 135 -10.25 14.10 0.27
CA ILE A 135 -8.78 14.10 0.25
C ILE A 135 -8.17 13.38 -0.96
N GLY A 136 -8.97 12.69 -1.77
CA GLY A 136 -8.52 12.02 -2.99
C GLY A 136 -7.74 12.96 -3.92
N GLY A 137 -6.64 12.45 -4.50
CA GLY A 137 -5.76 13.18 -5.42
C GLY A 137 -5.83 12.63 -6.85
N HIS A 138 -5.12 13.27 -7.77
CA HIS A 138 -4.98 12.80 -9.16
C HIS A 138 -3.67 12.05 -9.40
N ALA A 139 -2.97 11.64 -8.34
CA ALA A 139 -1.70 10.94 -8.43
C ALA A 139 -1.92 9.51 -8.97
N ASP A 140 -1.41 9.23 -10.16
CA ASP A 140 -1.53 7.91 -10.81
C ASP A 140 -0.46 6.96 -10.27
N THR A 141 -0.69 6.41 -9.08
CA THR A 141 0.29 5.64 -8.31
C THR A 141 -0.35 4.38 -7.67
N THR A 142 0.45 3.36 -7.32
CA THR A 142 -0.01 2.01 -6.93
C THR A 142 -0.47 1.84 -5.48
N GLU A 143 -0.41 2.86 -4.65
CA GLU A 143 -0.42 2.79 -3.17
C GLU A 143 -1.73 2.23 -2.62
N ALA A 144 -2.83 2.43 -3.35
CA ALA A 144 -4.10 1.86 -2.96
C ALA A 144 -4.30 0.41 -3.35
N ILE A 145 -3.65 -0.05 -4.42
CA ILE A 145 -3.70 -1.46 -4.76
C ILE A 145 -2.75 -2.28 -3.88
N GLU A 146 -1.65 -1.70 -3.41
CA GLU A 146 -0.66 -2.36 -2.53
C GLU A 146 -1.29 -2.94 -1.25
N ARG A 147 -2.23 -2.20 -0.64
CA ARG A 147 -2.94 -2.66 0.58
C ARG A 147 -4.18 -3.52 0.31
N THR A 148 -4.68 -3.52 -0.93
CA THR A 148 -5.87 -4.30 -1.34
C THR A 148 -5.64 -5.80 -1.19
N LEU A 149 -4.39 -6.28 -1.26
CA LEU A 149 -4.05 -7.68 -1.04
C LEU A 149 -4.62 -8.23 0.28
N ALA A 150 -4.55 -7.48 1.37
CA ALA A 150 -5.04 -7.94 2.67
C ALA A 150 -6.58 -8.11 2.67
N ILE A 151 -7.28 -7.20 2.00
CA ILE A 151 -8.74 -7.27 1.79
C ILE A 151 -9.07 -8.50 0.93
N ALA A 152 -8.30 -8.75 -0.14
CA ALA A 152 -8.47 -9.92 -1.00
C ALA A 152 -8.28 -11.24 -0.24
N VAL A 153 -7.27 -11.33 0.63
CA VAL A 153 -7.08 -12.51 1.50
C VAL A 153 -8.26 -12.69 2.46
N ARG A 154 -8.80 -11.61 3.04
CA ARG A 154 -9.95 -11.66 3.96
C ARG A 154 -11.22 -12.17 3.29
N TYR A 155 -11.47 -11.74 2.06
CA TYR A 155 -12.72 -11.99 1.32
C TYR A 155 -12.53 -12.93 0.12
N ALA A 156 -11.51 -13.80 0.12
CA ALA A 156 -11.14 -14.65 -1.01
C ALA A 156 -12.27 -15.54 -1.58
N PHE A 157 -13.28 -15.86 -0.77
CA PHE A 157 -14.45 -16.65 -1.16
C PHE A 157 -15.78 -15.87 -1.09
N GLN A 158 -15.70 -14.54 -1.01
CA GLN A 158 -16.80 -13.60 -0.81
C GLN A 158 -16.65 -12.46 -1.84
N PRO A 159 -16.88 -12.72 -3.14
CA PRO A 159 -16.52 -11.79 -4.21
C PRO A 159 -17.29 -10.46 -4.17
N SER A 160 -18.54 -10.47 -3.69
CA SER A 160 -19.34 -9.26 -3.54
C SER A 160 -18.79 -8.36 -2.42
N GLU A 161 -18.47 -8.95 -1.26
CA GLU A 161 -17.84 -8.26 -0.14
C GLU A 161 -16.43 -7.78 -0.49
N LEU A 162 -15.69 -8.57 -1.26
CA LEU A 162 -14.39 -8.18 -1.81
C LEU A 162 -14.50 -6.94 -2.69
N SER A 163 -15.43 -6.95 -3.66
CA SER A 163 -15.63 -5.83 -4.58
C SER A 163 -16.04 -4.56 -3.83
N ALA A 164 -16.97 -4.66 -2.88
CA ALA A 164 -17.41 -3.55 -2.06
C ALA A 164 -16.25 -2.97 -1.22
N ALA A 165 -15.51 -3.82 -0.50
CA ALA A 165 -14.42 -3.39 0.36
C ALA A 165 -13.25 -2.75 -0.43
N ILE A 166 -12.91 -3.29 -1.61
CA ILE A 166 -11.90 -2.69 -2.49
C ILE A 166 -12.39 -1.33 -3.00
N THR A 167 -13.64 -1.25 -3.44
CA THR A 167 -14.21 0.00 -3.94
C THR A 167 -14.17 1.06 -2.86
N GLU A 168 -14.64 0.77 -1.65
CA GLU A 168 -14.60 1.70 -0.50
C GLU A 168 -13.18 2.11 -0.11
N ASN A 169 -12.22 1.18 -0.12
CA ASN A 169 -10.80 1.47 0.16
C ASN A 169 -10.13 2.36 -0.89
N CYS A 170 -10.60 2.29 -2.13
CA CYS A 170 -10.04 3.02 -3.25
C CYS A 170 -10.78 4.35 -3.52
N SER A 171 -12.09 4.38 -3.29
CA SER A 171 -12.93 5.55 -3.50
C SER A 171 -12.67 6.62 -2.43
N GLY A 172 -12.48 7.86 -2.86
CA GLY A 172 -12.42 9.02 -1.96
C GLY A 172 -11.08 9.28 -1.26
N GLN A 173 -10.18 8.30 -1.17
CA GLN A 173 -9.04 8.42 -0.26
C GLN A 173 -7.71 8.78 -0.93
N LEU A 174 -7.32 8.14 -2.04
CA LEU A 174 -5.92 8.23 -2.49
C LEU A 174 -5.66 8.07 -4.01
N ILE A 175 -6.68 7.92 -4.86
CA ILE A 175 -6.48 7.51 -6.26
C ILE A 175 -7.32 8.35 -7.25
N PRO A 176 -6.81 8.68 -8.44
CA PRO A 176 -7.62 9.05 -9.60
C PRO A 176 -8.52 7.89 -10.09
N ASP A 177 -9.65 8.24 -10.69
CA ASP A 177 -10.62 7.28 -11.25
C ASP A 177 -10.04 6.28 -12.27
N SER A 178 -8.84 6.53 -12.82
CA SER A 178 -8.14 5.65 -13.77
C SER A 178 -7.75 4.30 -13.16
N ILE A 179 -7.31 4.26 -11.90
CA ILE A 179 -6.86 3.02 -11.22
C ILE A 179 -8.03 2.29 -10.54
N LEU A 180 -9.11 3.01 -10.19
CA LEU A 180 -10.39 2.38 -9.86
C LEU A 180 -10.84 1.43 -10.97
N ARG A 181 -10.58 1.77 -12.25
CA ARG A 181 -10.90 0.92 -13.41
C ARG A 181 -10.07 -0.36 -13.50
N PHE A 182 -8.81 -0.37 -13.06
CA PHE A 182 -8.01 -1.59 -13.00
C PHE A 182 -8.46 -2.51 -11.85
N SER A 183 -8.81 -1.92 -10.71
CA SER A 183 -9.32 -2.66 -9.55
C SER A 183 -10.71 -3.25 -9.82
N SER A 184 -11.57 -2.51 -10.54
CA SER A 184 -12.92 -2.94 -10.89
C SER A 184 -12.98 -3.89 -12.09
N ALA A 185 -12.02 -3.79 -13.02
CA ALA A 185 -11.83 -4.80 -14.08
C ALA A 185 -11.41 -6.16 -13.51
N ALA A 186 -10.75 -6.19 -12.34
CA ALA A 186 -10.45 -7.43 -11.61
C ALA A 186 -11.69 -8.01 -10.89
N THR A 187 -12.72 -7.21 -10.61
CA THR A 187 -13.95 -7.63 -9.91
C THR A 187 -15.19 -7.75 -10.82
N GLY A 188 -15.08 -7.37 -12.09
CA GLY A 188 -16.11 -7.58 -13.12
C GLY A 188 -17.21 -6.52 -13.18
N GLU A 189 -17.12 -5.44 -12.40
CA GLU A 189 -18.12 -4.37 -12.37
C GLU A 189 -17.50 -3.02 -12.75
N MET A 190 -17.76 -2.52 -13.95
CA MET A 190 -17.38 -1.13 -14.31
C MET A 190 -18.40 -0.13 -13.73
N PRO A 191 -17.98 0.89 -12.95
CA PRO A 191 -18.88 1.96 -12.54
C PRO A 191 -19.35 2.79 -13.75
N SER A 192 -20.59 3.29 -13.69
CA SER A 192 -21.18 4.10 -14.76
C SER A 192 -20.47 5.45 -14.93
N LEU A 193 -20.16 5.79 -16.19
CA LEU A 193 -19.59 7.06 -16.61
C LEU A 193 -20.59 8.20 -16.35
N ASN A 194 -20.27 9.11 -15.44
CA ASN A 194 -20.81 10.47 -15.51
C ASN A 194 -19.64 11.39 -15.89
N ALA A 195 -19.79 12.00 -17.07
CA ALA A 195 -18.87 12.96 -17.67
C ALA A 195 -19.02 14.35 -17.05
#